data_AF-A0A945EXP7-F1
#
_entry.id   AF-A0A945EXP7-F1
#
_cell.length_a   1.000
_cell.length_b   1.000
_cell.length_c   1.000
_cell.angle_alpha   90.00
_cell.angle_beta   90.00
_cell.angle_gamma   90.00
#
_symmetry.space_group_name_H-M   'P 1'
#
loop_
_entity.id
_entity.type
_entity.pdbx_description
1 polymer ?
#
loop_
_entity_poly.entity_id
_entity_poly.type
_entity_poly.pdbx_seq_one_letter_code
_entity_poly.pdbx_strand_id
1 'polypeptide(L)'
;AAKNAAKLAEYLATELKNKEATYFCSDLRLDVLPSYLKEKGILLNEVEVYKTMLSPVKIHQDISGVLFFSPSGIESYLEVNDTNKIAFCIGETTAVQARKYFETVQVANLPSVENLLESLNTYFSK
;
A
#
# COMPACT_ATOMS: atom_id res chain seq x y z
N ALA A 1 -1.49 20.62 -0.18
CA ALA A 1 -2.38 19.45 0.01
C ALA A 1 -2.00 18.72 1.30
N ALA A 2 -2.97 18.10 2.00
CA ALA A 2 -2.69 17.27 3.17
C ALA A 2 -1.87 16.03 2.77
N LYS A 3 -0.92 15.63 3.62
CA LYS A 3 0.05 14.56 3.28
C LYS A 3 -0.48 13.14 3.52
N ASN A 4 -1.57 12.97 4.28
CA ASN A 4 -2.20 11.68 4.56
C ASN A 4 -3.65 11.87 5.08
N ALA A 5 -4.37 10.75 5.26
CA ALA A 5 -5.76 10.73 5.71
C ALA A 5 -5.97 11.39 7.08
N ALA A 6 -5.06 11.18 8.03
CA ALA A 6 -5.15 11.78 9.37
C ALA A 6 -5.07 13.31 9.31
N LYS A 7 -4.11 13.86 8.56
CA LYS A 7 -3.98 15.31 8.38
C LYS A 7 -5.14 15.93 7.60
N LEU A 8 -5.71 15.18 6.65
CA LEU A 8 -6.93 15.60 5.98
C LEU A 8 -8.12 15.64 6.95
N ALA A 9 -8.27 14.61 7.79
CA ALA A 9 -9.35 14.53 8.76
C ALA A 9 -9.29 15.67 9.81
N GLU A 10 -8.10 15.96 10.34
CA GLU A 10 -7.86 17.11 11.24
C GLU A 10 -8.25 18.44 10.60
N TYR A 11 -7.85 18.65 9.34
CA TYR A 11 -8.18 19.87 8.61
C TYR A 11 -9.69 20.01 8.40
N LEU A 12 -10.35 18.97 7.91
CA LEU A 12 -11.80 18.97 7.68
C LEU A 12 -12.58 19.14 8.98
N ALA A 13 -12.15 18.54 10.09
CA ALA A 13 -12.77 18.72 11.39
C ALA A 13 -12.86 20.18 11.84
N THR A 14 -11.85 20.97 11.47
CA THR A 14 -11.68 22.37 11.87
C THR A 14 -12.33 23.33 10.88
N GLU A 15 -12.15 23.09 9.58
CA GLU A 15 -12.49 24.06 8.54
C GLU A 15 -13.85 23.81 7.87
N LEU A 16 -14.41 22.60 7.99
CA LEU A 16 -15.65 22.23 7.32
C LEU A 16 -16.88 22.80 8.05
N LYS A 17 -17.38 23.93 7.55
CA LYS A 17 -18.51 24.67 8.14
C LYS A 17 -19.82 23.88 8.17
N ASN A 18 -20.15 23.19 7.08
CA ASN A 18 -21.44 22.50 6.93
C ASN A 18 -21.49 21.15 7.66
N LYS A 19 -20.39 20.73 8.32
CA LYS A 19 -20.27 19.45 9.03
C LYS A 19 -20.74 18.23 8.23
N GLU A 20 -20.64 18.29 6.91
CA GLU A 20 -21.04 17.22 6.00
C GLU A 20 -20.11 17.19 4.78
N ALA A 21 -19.72 15.99 4.36
CA ALA A 21 -18.94 15.76 3.15
C ALA A 21 -19.31 14.42 2.48
N THR A 22 -19.13 14.35 1.17
CA THR A 22 -19.25 13.08 0.41
C THR A 22 -17.85 12.55 0.13
N TYR A 23 -17.62 11.27 0.46
CA TYR A 23 -16.35 10.60 0.28
C TYR A 23 -16.48 9.50 -0.76
N PHE A 24 -15.92 9.74 -1.95
CA PHE A 24 -15.79 8.74 -2.99
C PHE A 24 -14.55 7.88 -2.72
N CYS A 25 -14.73 6.57 -2.53
CA CYS A 25 -13.66 5.69 -2.08
C CYS A 25 -13.67 4.32 -2.78
N SER A 26 -12.59 3.56 -2.57
CA SER A 26 -12.55 2.13 -2.87
C SER A 26 -13.33 1.31 -1.84
N ASP A 27 -13.58 0.06 -2.19
CA ASP A 27 -13.90 -1.02 -1.24
C ASP A 27 -12.82 -1.18 -0.16
N LEU A 28 -11.54 -1.08 -0.54
CA LEU A 28 -10.38 -1.12 0.36
C LEU A 28 -9.96 0.29 0.81
N ARG A 29 -10.83 1.00 1.54
CA ARG A 29 -10.48 2.31 2.14
C ARG A 29 -9.94 2.19 3.57
N LEU A 30 -9.14 3.18 3.99
CA LEU A 30 -8.68 3.29 5.37
C LEU A 30 -9.74 3.93 6.26
N ASP A 31 -10.05 3.31 7.41
CA ASP A 31 -11.06 3.81 8.35
C ASP A 31 -10.63 5.08 9.10
N VAL A 32 -9.39 5.54 8.95
CA VAL A 32 -8.85 6.74 9.64
C VAL A 32 -9.71 7.97 9.37
N LEU A 33 -10.05 8.23 8.10
CA LEU A 33 -10.81 9.42 7.73
C LEU A 33 -12.29 9.32 8.16
N PRO A 34 -13.03 8.23 7.86
CA PRO A 34 -14.40 8.06 8.33
C PRO A 34 -14.53 8.10 9.85
N SER A 35 -13.68 7.38 10.57
CA SER A 35 -13.76 7.26 12.04
C SER A 35 -13.51 8.61 12.70
N TYR A 36 -12.46 9.32 12.29
CA TYR A 36 -12.11 10.61 12.87
C TYR A 36 -13.19 11.69 12.62
N LEU A 37 -13.72 11.77 11.40
CA LEU A 37 -14.77 12.75 11.08
C LEU A 37 -16.08 12.45 11.83
N LYS A 38 -16.44 11.18 11.94
CA LYS A 38 -17.60 10.74 12.73
C LYS A 38 -17.47 11.13 14.20
N GLU A 39 -16.29 10.94 14.81
CA GLU A 39 -16.02 11.38 16.19
C GLU A 39 -16.12 12.90 16.37
N LYS A 40 -15.87 13.68 15.32
CA LYS A 40 -15.99 15.15 15.32
C LYS A 40 -17.38 15.65 14.93
N GLY A 41 -18.36 14.75 14.83
CA GLY A 41 -19.75 15.08 14.48
C GLY A 41 -19.91 15.57 13.04
N ILE A 42 -19.01 15.16 12.15
CA ILE A 42 -19.12 15.43 10.71
C ILE A 42 -19.76 14.23 10.04
N LEU A 43 -20.85 14.47 9.32
CA LEU A 43 -21.49 13.48 8.48
C LEU A 43 -20.61 13.20 7.25
N LEU A 44 -20.23 11.94 7.07
CA LEU A 44 -19.50 11.49 5.89
C LEU A 44 -20.37 10.54 5.08
N ASN A 45 -20.80 10.98 3.90
CA ASN A 45 -21.54 10.15 2.96
C ASN A 45 -20.54 9.33 2.13
N GLU A 46 -20.29 8.09 2.52
CA GLU A 46 -19.39 7.19 1.79
C GLU A 46 -20.07 6.66 0.53
N VAL A 47 -19.39 6.80 -0.61
CA VAL A 47 -19.82 6.27 -1.90
C VAL A 47 -18.67 5.44 -2.48
N GLU A 48 -18.82 4.13 -2.47
CA GLU A 48 -17.87 3.23 -3.15
C GLU A 48 -18.03 3.40 -4.66
N VAL A 49 -16.96 3.85 -5.35
CA VAL A 49 -17.00 4.10 -6.80
C VAL A 49 -16.05 3.22 -7.61
N TYR A 50 -15.18 2.48 -6.93
CA TYR A 50 -14.30 1.50 -7.58
C TYR A 50 -13.91 0.38 -6.62
N LYS A 51 -13.52 -0.76 -7.18
CA LYS A 51 -13.06 -1.92 -6.43
C LYS A 51 -11.62 -2.25 -6.77
N THR A 52 -10.85 -2.63 -5.76
CA THR A 52 -9.50 -3.15 -5.95
C THR A 52 -9.61 -4.66 -6.19
N MET A 53 -9.22 -5.11 -7.38
CA MET A 53 -9.15 -6.53 -7.70
C MET A 53 -7.69 -6.94 -7.87
N LEU A 54 -7.35 -8.12 -7.35
CA LEU A 54 -6.07 -8.75 -7.66
C LEU A 54 -6.05 -9.11 -9.15
N SER A 55 -4.90 -8.88 -9.78
CA SER A 55 -4.69 -9.12 -11.20
C SER A 55 -3.39 -9.91 -11.36
N PRO A 56 -3.39 -11.19 -10.97
CA PRO A 56 -2.19 -12.00 -10.91
C PRO A 56 -1.57 -12.19 -12.29
N VAL A 57 -0.24 -12.13 -12.36
CA VAL A 57 0.53 -12.42 -13.56
C VAL A 57 1.53 -13.52 -13.24
N LYS A 58 1.51 -14.61 -14.02
CA LYS A 58 2.52 -15.67 -13.90
C LYS A 58 3.85 -15.15 -14.41
N ILE A 59 4.88 -15.22 -13.56
CA ILE A 59 6.23 -14.81 -13.91
C ILE A 59 7.06 -16.05 -14.25
N HIS A 60 7.98 -15.90 -15.21
CA HIS A 60 8.92 -16.96 -15.56
C HIS A 60 9.81 -17.34 -14.36
N GLN A 61 10.18 -18.61 -14.29
CA GLN A 61 10.91 -19.14 -13.13
C GLN A 61 12.37 -18.69 -13.07
N ASP A 62 12.94 -18.21 -14.17
CA ASP A 62 14.35 -17.83 -14.34
C ASP A 62 14.73 -16.47 -13.74
N ILE A 63 13.80 -15.75 -13.11
CA ILE A 63 14.12 -14.54 -12.34
C ILE A 63 14.67 -14.88 -10.95
N SER A 64 15.55 -14.03 -10.41
CA SER A 64 16.12 -14.19 -9.06
C SER A 64 15.36 -13.41 -7.97
N GLY A 65 14.61 -12.38 -8.34
CA GLY A 65 13.91 -11.53 -7.37
C GLY A 65 12.77 -10.73 -7.97
N VAL A 66 11.86 -10.27 -7.10
CA VAL A 66 10.64 -9.53 -7.45
C VAL A 66 10.57 -8.25 -6.63
N LEU A 67 10.20 -7.14 -7.26
CA LEU A 67 10.02 -5.84 -6.60
C LEU A 67 8.55 -5.63 -6.27
N PHE A 68 8.25 -5.45 -4.99
CA PHE A 68 6.91 -5.21 -4.46
C PHE A 68 6.75 -3.77 -3.98
N PHE A 69 5.74 -3.10 -4.54
CA PHE A 69 5.42 -1.70 -4.25
C PHE A 69 4.29 -1.55 -3.22
N SER A 70 3.54 -2.63 -2.95
CA SER A 70 2.46 -2.64 -1.97
C SER A 70 2.22 -4.05 -1.42
N PRO A 71 1.56 -4.18 -0.26
CA PRO A 71 1.08 -5.47 0.24
C PRO A 71 0.14 -6.18 -0.75
N SER A 72 -0.74 -5.44 -1.43
CA SER A 72 -1.67 -6.02 -2.42
C SER A 72 -0.95 -6.60 -3.63
N GLY A 73 0.20 -6.04 -4.03
CA GLY A 73 1.03 -6.61 -5.08
C GLY A 73 1.61 -7.99 -4.71
N ILE A 74 1.91 -8.21 -3.42
CA ILE A 74 2.34 -9.51 -2.92
C ILE A 74 1.18 -10.50 -2.94
N GLU A 75 0.01 -10.09 -2.43
CA GLU A 75 -1.20 -10.93 -2.44
C GLU A 75 -1.55 -11.38 -3.87
N SER A 76 -1.54 -10.44 -4.82
CA SER A 76 -1.77 -10.74 -6.24
C SER A 76 -0.71 -11.67 -6.83
N TYR A 77 0.56 -11.53 -6.45
CA TYR A 77 1.62 -12.40 -6.93
C TYR A 77 1.45 -13.85 -6.45
N LEU A 78 1.08 -14.03 -5.18
CA LEU A 78 0.96 -15.34 -4.52
C LEU A 78 -0.16 -16.22 -5.09
N GLU A 79 -1.15 -15.64 -5.78
CA GLU A 79 -2.23 -16.42 -6.40
C GLU A 79 -1.72 -17.41 -7.47
N VAL A 80 -0.64 -17.06 -8.16
CA VAL A 80 -0.13 -17.86 -9.30
C VAL A 80 1.37 -18.13 -9.28
N ASN A 81 2.13 -17.56 -8.34
CA ASN A 81 3.59 -17.69 -8.29
C ASN A 81 4.09 -18.29 -6.97
N ASP A 82 5.26 -18.95 -7.03
CA ASP A 82 5.96 -19.45 -5.86
C ASP A 82 6.83 -18.35 -5.20
N THR A 83 7.25 -18.62 -3.98
CA THR A 83 8.02 -17.67 -3.14
C THR A 83 9.51 -17.99 -3.08
N ASN A 84 10.00 -18.87 -3.95
CA ASN A 84 11.42 -19.24 -4.01
C ASN A 84 12.23 -18.19 -4.79
N LYS A 85 12.10 -16.93 -4.34
CA LYS A 85 12.65 -15.71 -4.93
C LYS A 85 12.96 -14.72 -3.83
N ILE A 86 13.82 -13.75 -4.13
CA ILE A 86 14.08 -12.64 -3.21
C ILE A 86 12.99 -11.58 -3.39
N ALA A 87 12.32 -11.19 -2.31
CA ALA A 87 11.33 -10.12 -2.32
C ALA A 87 11.99 -8.78 -1.96
N PHE A 88 12.01 -7.84 -2.89
CA PHE A 88 12.45 -6.47 -2.66
C PHE A 88 11.23 -5.59 -2.39
N CYS A 89 11.14 -4.97 -1.22
CA CYS A 89 9.97 -4.21 -0.80
C CYS A 89 10.28 -2.71 -0.76
N ILE A 90 9.39 -1.89 -1.35
CA ILE A 90 9.56 -0.42 -1.36
C ILE A 90 9.58 0.20 0.05
N GLY A 91 9.04 -0.48 1.05
CA GLY A 91 9.02 -0.01 2.42
C GLY A 91 8.51 -1.05 3.39
N GLU A 92 8.53 -0.69 4.68
CA GLU A 92 8.33 -1.64 5.77
C GLU A 92 6.91 -2.25 5.79
N THR A 93 5.87 -1.49 5.44
CA THR A 93 4.50 -2.02 5.33
C THR A 93 4.41 -3.18 4.33
N THR A 94 5.07 -3.05 3.18
CA THR A 94 5.14 -4.11 2.16
C THR A 94 6.01 -5.27 2.64
N ALA A 95 7.14 -4.98 3.31
CA ALA A 95 8.06 -5.98 3.84
C ALA A 95 7.41 -6.88 4.92
N VAL A 96 6.60 -6.31 5.82
CA VAL A 96 5.85 -7.07 6.82
C VAL A 96 4.94 -8.11 6.17
N GLN A 97 4.30 -7.77 5.03
CA GLN A 97 3.51 -8.73 4.28
C GLN A 97 4.39 -9.80 3.60
N ALA A 98 5.51 -9.40 2.98
CA ALA A 98 6.40 -10.33 2.29
C ALA A 98 7.02 -11.38 3.22
N ARG A 99 7.45 -10.97 4.43
CA ARG A 99 8.10 -11.86 5.41
C ARG A 99 7.21 -13.01 5.90
N LYS A 100 5.90 -12.98 5.63
CA LYS A 100 4.99 -14.11 5.90
C LYS A 100 5.16 -15.28 4.92
N TYR A 101 5.72 -15.02 3.74
CA TYR A 101 5.68 -15.95 2.61
C TYR A 101 7.04 -16.18 1.94
N PHE A 102 7.93 -15.19 1.96
CA PHE A 102 9.25 -15.24 1.33
C PHE A 102 10.33 -15.50 2.37
N GLU A 103 11.31 -16.33 2.00
CA GLU A 103 12.48 -16.62 2.84
C GLU A 103 13.43 -15.41 2.93
N THR A 104 13.71 -14.76 1.79
CA THR A 104 14.59 -13.59 1.73
C THR A 104 13.81 -12.33 1.36
N VAL A 105 13.83 -11.34 2.25
CA VAL A 105 13.18 -10.04 2.06
C VAL A 105 14.20 -8.91 2.23
N GLN A 106 14.29 -8.05 1.22
CA GLN A 106 15.07 -6.81 1.24
C GLN A 106 14.13 -5.61 1.29
N VAL A 107 14.51 -4.55 1.99
CA VAL A 107 13.70 -3.34 2.14
C VAL A 107 14.49 -2.14 1.66
N ALA A 108 13.87 -1.30 0.84
CA ALA A 108 14.47 -0.04 0.41
C ALA A 108 14.60 0.94 1.59
N ASN A 109 15.68 1.73 1.59
CA ASN A 109 15.93 2.72 2.64
C ASN A 109 14.90 3.86 2.64
N LEU A 110 14.42 4.22 1.45
CA LEU A 110 13.35 5.20 1.25
C LEU A 110 12.30 4.62 0.29
N PRO A 111 11.02 5.01 0.43
CA PRO A 111 9.94 4.51 -0.40
C PRO A 111 9.91 5.21 -1.76
N SER A 112 10.92 4.95 -2.58
CA SER A 112 11.02 5.42 -3.96
C SER A 112 11.45 4.29 -4.89
N VAL A 113 11.15 4.45 -6.19
CA VAL A 113 11.55 3.48 -7.23
C VAL A 113 13.08 3.37 -7.26
N GLU A 114 13.78 4.50 -7.19
CA GLU A 114 15.23 4.59 -7.26
C GLU A 114 15.89 3.85 -6.09
N ASN A 115 15.40 4.04 -4.88
CA ASN A 115 15.93 3.38 -3.68
C ASN A 115 15.66 1.88 -3.70
N LEU A 116 14.52 1.45 -4.27
CA LEU A 116 14.23 0.03 -4.43
C LEU A 116 15.16 -0.62 -5.46
N LEU A 117 15.44 0.06 -6.57
CA LEU A 117 16.42 -0.39 -7.56
C LEU A 117 17.85 -0.41 -6.99
N GLU A 118 18.22 0.58 -6.19
CA GLU A 118 19.51 0.61 -5.50
C GLU A 118 19.67 -0.58 -4.52
N SER A 119 18.61 -0.91 -3.78
CA SER A 119 18.55 -2.09 -2.91
C SER A 119 18.78 -3.39 -3.70
N LEU A 120 18.14 -3.52 -4.87
CA LEU A 120 18.38 -4.65 -5.78
C LEU A 120 19.82 -4.70 -6.26
N ASN A 121 20.35 -3.60 -6.78
CA ASN A 121 21.70 -3.55 -7.32
C ASN A 121 22.75 -3.87 -6.25
N THR A 122 22.57 -3.34 -5.05
CA THR A 122 23.46 -3.58 -3.90
C THR A 122 23.43 -5.04 -3.45
N TYR A 123 22.27 -5.69 -3.50
CA TYR A 123 22.14 -7.09 -3.15
C TYR A 123 22.88 -8.01 -4.12
N PHE A 124 22.77 -7.77 -5.43
CA PHE A 124 23.38 -8.62 -6.46
C PHE A 124 24.82 -8.23 -6.84
N SER A 125 25.32 -7.07 -6.40
CA SER A 125 26.72 -6.67 -6.61
C SER A 125 27.68 -7.26 -5.56
N LYS A 126 27.16 -8.03 -4.60
CA LYS A 126 27.94 -8.79 -3.62
C LYS A 126 28.26 -10.18 -4.16
#